data_AF-A0A1W9VTU1-F1
#
_entry.id   AF-A0A1W9VTU1-F1
#
_cell.length_a   1.000
_cell.length_b   1.000
_cell.length_c   1.000
_cell.angle_alpha   90.00
_cell.angle_beta   90.00
_cell.angle_gamma   90.00
#
_symmetry.space_group_name_H-M   'P 1'
#
loop_
_entity.id
_entity.type
_entity.pdbx_description
1 polymer ?
#
loop_
_entity_poly.entity_id
_entity_poly.type
_entity_poly.pdbx_seq_one_letter_code
_entity_poly.pdbx_strand_id
1 'polypeptide(L)'
;MLYLHIIDYKEDLSSKTSTNNEKQANSIAGRILIPDTLLNKIDVDYLNSLAVSDIDNFLTKYSKKWGVSNEALLIRLLQNSYIDNDLYSDYKQLKSSVINIPDKSKPAPRMYRHREPINIFGLKYVQKVIEAYSNDYITLHKTSLYLDNIKVNTVNKLVNYVIQL
;
A
#
# COMPACT_ATOMS: atom_id res chain seq x y z
N MET A 1 -10.08 -8.25 8.12
CA MET A 1 -9.49 -6.90 8.26
C MET A 1 -8.44 -6.77 7.16
N LEU A 2 -8.82 -6.14 6.04
CA LEU A 2 -7.96 -5.98 4.86
C LEU A 2 -6.86 -4.97 5.17
N TYR A 3 -5.63 -5.44 5.34
CA TYR A 3 -4.46 -4.57 5.31
C TYR A 3 -4.22 -4.18 3.85
N LEU A 4 -4.67 -2.97 3.48
CA LEU A 4 -4.06 -2.30 2.33
C LEU A 4 -2.56 -2.20 2.66
N HIS A 5 -1.72 -2.74 1.78
CA HIS A 5 -0.31 -2.37 1.72
C HIS A 5 -0.26 -0.86 1.44
N ILE A 6 -0.22 -0.07 2.52
CA ILE A 6 0.16 1.33 2.45
C ILE A 6 1.64 1.28 2.10
N ILE A 7 1.97 1.58 0.84
CA ILE A 7 3.33 1.96 0.47
C ILE A 7 3.68 3.12 1.40
N ASP A 8 4.67 2.92 2.26
CA ASP A 8 5.04 3.88 3.29
C ASP A 8 5.77 5.07 2.63
N TYR A 9 4.99 6.01 2.11
CA TYR A 9 5.48 7.25 1.50
C TYR A 9 6.29 8.13 2.47
N LYS A 10 6.33 7.82 3.78
CA LYS A 10 7.10 8.59 4.78
C LYS A 10 8.61 8.54 4.54
N GLU A 11 9.14 7.38 4.19
CA GLU A 11 10.59 7.23 3.99
C GLU A 11 11.02 7.72 2.60
N ASP A 12 10.14 7.70 1.60
CA ASP A 12 10.55 7.92 0.21
C ASP A 12 10.67 9.41 -0.20
N LEU A 13 9.89 10.28 0.43
CA LEU A 13 9.98 11.73 0.22
C LEU A 13 11.12 12.38 1.03
N SER A 14 11.46 11.79 2.19
CA SER A 14 12.40 12.38 3.15
C SER A 14 13.78 11.72 3.15
N SER A 15 13.92 10.51 2.61
CA SER A 15 15.23 9.85 2.62
C SER A 15 16.13 10.40 1.52
N LYS A 16 17.32 10.85 1.94
CA LYS A 16 18.46 11.13 1.07
C LYS A 16 19.03 9.85 0.41
N THR A 17 18.34 8.71 0.54
CA THR A 17 18.81 7.36 0.20
C THR A 17 17.92 6.63 -0.80
N SER A 18 16.72 7.12 -1.13
CA SER A 18 15.90 6.52 -2.19
C SER A 18 16.61 6.64 -3.53
N THR A 19 16.78 5.52 -4.22
CA THR A 19 17.44 5.50 -5.53
C THR A 19 16.64 6.32 -6.53
N ASN A 20 17.32 6.97 -7.48
CA ASN A 20 16.64 7.77 -8.52
C ASN A 20 15.56 6.96 -9.26
N ASN A 21 15.78 5.64 -9.38
CA ASN A 21 14.86 4.71 -10.03
C ASN A 21 13.55 4.54 -9.25
N GLU A 22 13.58 4.50 -7.93
CA GLU A 22 12.38 4.38 -7.09
C GLU A 22 11.51 5.63 -7.19
N LYS A 23 12.13 6.81 -7.13
CA LYS A 23 11.42 8.09 -7.32
C LYS A 23 10.78 8.18 -8.70
N GLN A 24 11.48 7.73 -9.75
CA GLN A 24 10.94 7.67 -11.11
C GLN A 24 9.80 6.66 -11.23
N ALA A 25 9.95 5.47 -10.68
CA ALA A 25 8.91 4.43 -10.68
C ALA A 25 7.64 4.92 -9.98
N ASN A 26 7.77 5.56 -8.82
CA ASN A 26 6.65 6.12 -8.07
C ASN A 26 5.97 7.27 -8.81
N SER A 27 6.75 8.14 -9.47
CA SER A 27 6.20 9.20 -10.32
C SER A 27 5.38 8.62 -11.49
N ILE A 28 5.90 7.59 -12.16
CA ILE A 28 5.22 6.89 -13.24
C ILE A 28 3.95 6.22 -12.72
N ALA A 29 4.03 5.46 -11.62
CA ALA A 29 2.88 4.81 -11.00
C ALA A 29 1.78 5.82 -10.63
N GLY A 30 2.16 6.96 -10.04
CA GLY A 30 1.23 8.03 -9.70
C GLY A 30 0.51 8.62 -10.93
N ARG A 31 1.21 8.78 -12.06
CA ARG A 31 0.60 9.26 -13.32
C ARG A 31 -0.32 8.22 -13.96
N ILE A 32 0.01 6.94 -13.85
CA ILE A 32 -0.82 5.83 -14.36
C ILE A 32 -2.10 5.71 -13.53
N LEU A 33 -1.98 5.71 -12.20
CA LEU A 33 -3.09 5.53 -11.27
C LEU A 33 -3.99 6.77 -11.18
N ILE A 34 -3.38 7.96 -11.26
CA ILE A 34 -4.07 9.24 -11.13
C ILE A 34 -3.62 10.14 -12.30
N PRO A 35 -4.18 9.95 -13.51
CA PRO A 35 -3.92 10.81 -14.64
C PRO A 35 -4.39 12.26 -14.39
N ASP A 36 -3.81 13.22 -15.11
CA ASP A 36 -4.15 14.65 -14.95
C ASP A 36 -5.64 14.92 -15.25
N THR A 37 -6.25 14.14 -16.14
CA THR A 37 -7.70 14.20 -16.43
C THR A 37 -8.59 13.82 -15.25
N LEU A 38 -8.09 13.04 -14.29
CA LEU A 38 -8.78 12.77 -13.03
C LEU A 38 -8.51 13.86 -12.01
N LEU A 39 -7.26 14.33 -11.89
CA LEU A 39 -6.89 15.44 -11.00
C LEU A 39 -7.77 16.68 -11.25
N ASN A 40 -8.00 17.03 -12.51
CA ASN A 40 -8.80 18.19 -12.89
C ASN A 40 -10.29 18.07 -12.51
N LYS A 41 -10.75 16.91 -12.02
CA LYS A 41 -12.12 16.72 -11.49
C LYS A 41 -12.21 17.02 -10.00
N ILE A 42 -11.09 17.24 -9.33
CA ILE A 42 -11.05 17.64 -7.93
C ILE A 42 -11.24 19.16 -7.88
N ASP A 43 -12.19 19.60 -7.04
CA ASP A 43 -12.36 21.00 -6.69
C ASP A 43 -11.20 21.45 -5.78
N VAL A 44 -10.13 21.94 -6.41
CA VAL A 44 -8.88 22.33 -5.73
C VAL A 44 -9.03 23.63 -4.95
N ASP A 45 -9.90 24.54 -5.39
CA ASP A 45 -10.17 25.79 -4.68
C ASP A 45 -10.86 25.50 -3.35
N TYR A 46 -11.88 24.63 -3.36
CA TYR A 46 -12.51 24.20 -2.13
C TYR A 46 -11.53 23.42 -1.23
N LEU A 47 -10.71 22.52 -1.81
CA LEU A 47 -9.69 21.78 -1.06
C LEU A 47 -8.73 22.71 -0.30
N ASN A 48 -8.23 23.76 -0.95
CA ASN A 48 -7.28 24.71 -0.35
C ASN A 48 -7.93 25.58 0.75
N SER A 49 -9.26 25.67 0.78
CA SER A 49 -10.00 26.37 1.84
C SER A 49 -10.30 25.50 3.07
N LEU A 50 -10.12 24.19 2.98
CA LEU A 50 -10.46 23.26 4.06
C LEU A 50 -9.42 23.29 5.19
N ALA A 51 -9.89 23.04 6.42
CA ALA A 51 -9.01 22.67 7.50
C ALA A 51 -8.34 21.32 7.20
N VAL A 52 -7.10 21.15 7.64
CA VAL A 52 -6.29 19.94 7.40
C VAL A 52 -6.99 18.66 7.89
N SER A 53 -7.77 18.76 8.96
CA SER A 53 -8.59 17.67 9.52
C SER A 53 -9.70 17.18 8.59
N ASP A 54 -10.19 18.03 7.68
CA ASP A 54 -11.32 17.74 6.80
C ASP A 54 -10.90 17.27 5.40
N ILE A 55 -9.62 17.39 5.07
CA ILE A 55 -9.04 16.98 3.78
C ILE A 55 -9.38 15.52 3.47
N ASP A 56 -9.25 14.61 4.44
CA ASP A 56 -9.57 13.20 4.23
C ASP A 56 -11.03 12.98 3.87
N ASN A 57 -11.93 13.65 4.57
CA ASN A 57 -13.37 13.51 4.34
C ASN A 57 -13.71 13.98 2.92
N PHE A 58 -13.12 15.09 2.49
CA PHE A 58 -13.29 15.60 1.12
C PHE A 58 -12.71 14.65 0.07
N LEU A 59 -11.48 14.15 0.26
CA LEU A 59 -10.81 13.28 -0.70
C LEU A 59 -11.37 11.86 -0.77
N THR A 60 -12.05 11.41 0.29
CA THR A 60 -12.60 10.04 0.39
C THR A 60 -13.50 9.65 -0.78
N LYS A 61 -14.26 10.61 -1.33
CA LYS A 61 -15.13 10.34 -2.49
C LYS A 61 -14.35 10.01 -3.76
N TYR A 62 -13.19 10.65 -3.97
CA TYR A 62 -12.33 10.41 -5.12
C TYR A 62 -11.48 9.16 -4.91
N SER A 63 -10.89 9.00 -3.72
CA SER A 63 -10.02 7.87 -3.39
C SER A 63 -10.75 6.53 -3.47
N LYS A 64 -11.99 6.45 -2.95
CA LYS A 64 -12.84 5.26 -3.11
C LYS A 64 -13.22 4.99 -4.56
N LYS A 65 -13.51 6.04 -5.34
CA LYS A 65 -13.91 5.92 -6.75
C LYS A 65 -12.74 5.47 -7.64
N TRP A 66 -11.52 5.88 -7.32
CA TRP A 66 -10.34 5.62 -8.15
C TRP A 66 -9.44 4.51 -7.60
N GLY A 67 -9.74 3.97 -6.42
CA GLY A 67 -9.00 2.86 -5.83
C GLY A 67 -7.58 3.24 -5.35
N VAL A 68 -7.40 4.48 -4.91
CA VAL A 68 -6.10 5.02 -4.44
C VAL A 68 -6.23 5.56 -3.03
N SER A 69 -5.11 5.86 -2.35
CA SER A 69 -5.16 6.50 -1.03
C SER A 69 -5.35 8.02 -1.13
N ASN A 70 -5.90 8.64 -0.09
CA ASN A 70 -6.00 10.11 0.01
C ASN A 70 -4.61 10.76 -0.07
N GLU A 71 -3.60 10.13 0.51
CA GLU A 71 -2.22 10.61 0.43
C GLU A 71 -1.65 10.58 -1.00
N ALA A 72 -1.90 9.51 -1.76
CA ALA A 72 -1.47 9.44 -3.16
C ALA A 72 -2.10 10.55 -4.02
N LEU A 73 -3.35 10.92 -3.72
CA LEU A 73 -4.01 12.07 -4.35
C LEU A 73 -3.32 13.38 -3.99
N LEU A 74 -3.03 13.62 -2.70
CA LEU A 74 -2.33 14.82 -2.25
C LEU A 74 -0.93 14.94 -2.87
N ILE A 75 -0.16 13.85 -2.94
CA ILE A 75 1.16 13.86 -3.58
C ILE A 75 1.03 14.25 -5.06
N ARG A 76 0.03 13.72 -5.77
CA ARG A 76 -0.21 14.06 -7.18
C ARG A 76 -0.69 15.50 -7.37
N LEU A 77 -1.48 16.04 -6.45
CA LEU A 77 -1.87 17.45 -6.44
C LEU A 77 -0.65 18.35 -6.20
N LEU A 78 0.21 17.99 -5.23
CA LEU A 78 1.45 18.71 -4.93
C LEU A 78 2.42 18.71 -6.11
N GLN A 79 2.61 17.57 -6.78
CA GLN A 79 3.46 17.44 -7.96
C GLN A 79 3.01 18.31 -9.15
N ASN A 80 1.73 18.68 -9.20
CA ASN A 80 1.16 19.57 -10.22
C ASN A 80 0.94 21.00 -9.68
N SER A 81 1.43 21.33 -8.49
CA SER A 81 1.29 22.65 -7.88
C SER A 81 -0.17 23.09 -7.66
N TYR A 82 -1.09 22.15 -7.47
CA TYR A 82 -2.48 22.43 -7.11
C TYR A 82 -2.68 22.70 -5.62
N ILE A 83 -1.72 22.25 -4.80
CA ILE A 83 -1.63 22.51 -3.37
C ILE A 83 -0.20 22.91 -3.03
N ASP A 84 -0.03 23.66 -1.95
CA ASP A 84 1.28 24.07 -1.47
C ASP A 84 1.93 23.01 -0.56
N ASN A 85 3.26 23.12 -0.45
CA ASN A 85 4.05 22.24 0.43
C ASN A 85 3.62 22.37 1.90
N ASP A 86 3.18 23.55 2.33
CA ASP A 86 2.75 23.80 3.71
C ASP A 86 1.50 22.98 4.07
N LEU A 87 0.48 23.00 3.21
CA LEU A 87 -0.73 22.20 3.38
C LEU A 87 -0.41 20.69 3.44
N TYR A 88 0.48 20.23 2.56
CA TYR A 88 0.91 18.82 2.57
C TYR A 88 1.71 18.47 3.84
N SER A 89 2.60 19.37 4.28
CA SER A 89 3.39 19.21 5.50
C SER A 89 2.50 19.11 6.74
N ASP A 90 1.53 20.02 6.87
CA ASP A 90 0.58 20.04 8.00
C ASP A 90 -0.28 18.78 8.02
N TYR A 91 -0.77 18.34 6.84
CA TYR A 91 -1.48 17.07 6.71
C TYR A 91 -0.60 15.89 7.17
N LYS A 92 0.68 15.88 6.77
CA LYS A 92 1.59 14.80 7.16
C LYS A 92 1.87 14.81 8.66
N GLN A 93 2.01 15.98 9.26
CA GLN A 93 2.18 16.15 10.70
C GLN A 93 0.96 15.61 11.46
N LEU A 94 -0.25 15.98 11.06
CA LEU A 94 -1.50 15.48 11.64
C LEU A 94 -1.62 13.96 11.50
N LYS A 95 -1.26 13.40 10.34
CA LYS A 95 -1.24 11.93 10.17
C LYS A 95 -0.19 11.25 11.03
N SER A 96 0.97 11.88 11.24
CA SER A 96 2.02 11.32 12.07
C SER A 96 1.67 11.29 13.56
N SER A 97 0.91 12.27 14.07
CA SER A 97 0.47 12.31 15.47
C SER A 97 -0.65 11.32 15.78
N VAL A 98 -1.45 10.93 14.78
CA VAL A 98 -2.51 9.92 14.92
C VAL A 98 -1.98 8.48 14.81
N ILE A 99 -0.87 8.28 14.10
CA ILE A 99 -0.26 6.95 13.97
C ILE A 99 0.54 6.65 15.24
N ASN A 100 -0.01 5.81 16.12
CA ASN A 100 0.78 5.06 17.09
C ASN A 100 1.77 4.19 16.31
N ILE A 101 3.00 4.67 16.13
CA ILE A 101 4.07 3.93 15.48
C ILE A 101 4.33 2.71 16.39
N PRO A 102 4.06 1.48 15.94
CA PRO A 102 4.44 0.31 16.72
C PRO A 102 5.95 0.34 16.93
N ASP A 103 6.35 0.16 18.18
CA ASP A 103 7.73 0.24 18.63
C ASP A 103 8.66 -0.60 17.73
N LYS A 104 9.46 0.07 16.88
CA LYS A 104 10.41 -0.56 15.94
C LYS A 104 11.48 -1.38 16.67
N SER A 105 11.60 -1.27 18.00
CA SER A 105 12.51 -2.10 18.81
C SER A 105 12.07 -3.57 18.88
N LYS A 106 10.78 -3.87 18.59
CA LYS A 106 10.28 -5.24 18.56
C LYS A 106 10.34 -5.77 17.14
N PRO A 107 11.14 -6.82 16.86
CA PRO A 107 11.07 -7.47 15.56
C PRO A 107 9.63 -7.92 15.30
N ALA A 108 9.12 -7.65 14.09
CA ALA A 108 7.81 -8.12 13.67
C ALA A 108 7.65 -9.60 14.06
N PRO A 109 6.56 -10.00 14.75
CA PRO A 109 6.47 -11.34 15.31
C PRO A 109 6.68 -12.38 14.20
N ARG A 110 7.83 -13.08 14.23
CA ARG A 110 8.18 -14.09 13.21
C ARG A 110 7.11 -15.20 13.10
N MET A 111 6.28 -15.32 14.13
CA MET A 111 5.14 -16.22 14.20
C MET A 111 4.17 -16.05 13.01
N TYR A 112 3.99 -14.85 12.46
CA TYR A 112 3.01 -14.58 11.41
C TYR A 112 3.57 -14.46 9.99
N ARG A 113 4.89 -14.57 9.80
CA ARG A 113 5.51 -14.44 8.46
C ARG A 113 5.00 -15.45 7.44
N HIS A 114 4.55 -16.62 7.88
CA HIS A 114 3.96 -17.61 6.99
C HIS A 114 2.69 -17.11 6.28
N ARG A 115 2.08 -16.00 6.75
CA ARG A 115 0.89 -15.38 6.15
C ARG A 115 1.22 -14.20 5.24
N GLU A 116 2.49 -13.80 5.12
CA GLU A 116 2.93 -12.73 4.20
C GLU A 116 2.42 -12.94 2.76
N PRO A 117 2.43 -14.16 2.19
CA PRO A 117 1.87 -14.39 0.87
C PRO A 117 0.38 -14.02 0.74
N ILE A 118 -0.42 -14.19 1.80
CA ILE A 118 -1.84 -13.78 1.80
C ILE A 118 -1.96 -12.26 1.73
N ASN A 119 -1.07 -11.54 2.43
CA ASN A 119 -1.07 -10.08 2.44
C ASN A 119 -0.61 -9.50 1.09
N ILE A 120 0.38 -10.14 0.46
CA ILE A 120 0.97 -9.67 -0.81
C ILE A 120 0.08 -10.03 -2.00
N PHE A 121 -0.36 -11.28 -2.09
CA PHE A 121 -1.08 -11.80 -3.27
C PHE A 121 -2.60 -11.85 -3.11
N GLY A 122 -3.10 -11.68 -1.88
CA GLY A 122 -4.51 -11.83 -1.56
C GLY A 122 -4.94 -13.29 -1.33
N LEU A 123 -5.93 -13.48 -0.45
CA LEU A 123 -6.39 -14.79 -0.01
C LEU A 123 -6.83 -15.71 -1.16
N LYS A 124 -7.59 -15.19 -2.15
CA LYS A 124 -8.13 -15.98 -3.25
C LYS A 124 -7.05 -16.59 -4.13
N TYR A 125 -6.00 -15.82 -4.43
CA TYR A 125 -4.88 -16.32 -5.22
C TYR A 125 -4.14 -17.41 -4.45
N VAL A 126 -3.83 -17.16 -3.18
CA VAL A 126 -3.14 -18.12 -2.31
C VAL A 126 -3.95 -19.42 -2.16
N GLN A 127 -5.28 -19.32 -1.99
CA GLN A 127 -6.18 -20.49 -1.95
C GLN A 127 -6.09 -21.30 -3.25
N LYS A 128 -6.09 -20.65 -4.42
CA LYS A 128 -6.00 -21.35 -5.71
C LYS A 128 -4.65 -22.06 -5.90
N VAL A 129 -3.56 -21.44 -5.47
CA VAL A 129 -2.23 -22.05 -5.51
C VAL A 129 -2.14 -23.25 -4.55
N ILE A 130 -2.70 -23.12 -3.35
CA ILE A 130 -2.74 -24.22 -2.37
C ILE A 130 -3.65 -25.36 -2.84
N GLU A 131 -4.82 -25.05 -3.40
CA GLU A 131 -5.73 -26.04 -4.00
C GLU A 131 -5.05 -26.77 -5.15
N ALA A 132 -4.29 -26.06 -6.00
CA ALA A 132 -3.52 -26.68 -7.07
C ALA A 132 -2.43 -27.62 -6.54
N TYR A 133 -1.78 -27.25 -5.43
CA TYR A 133 -0.79 -28.08 -4.76
C TYR A 133 -1.41 -29.31 -4.09
N SER A 134 -2.51 -29.13 -3.36
CA SER A 134 -3.22 -30.22 -2.65
C SER A 134 -3.85 -31.25 -3.59
N ASN A 135 -4.17 -30.86 -4.83
CA ASN A 135 -4.67 -31.75 -5.88
C ASN A 135 -3.55 -32.26 -6.81
N ASP A 136 -2.28 -32.14 -6.42
CA ASP A 136 -1.11 -32.60 -7.16
C ASP A 136 -0.94 -32.02 -8.59
N TYR A 137 -1.62 -30.90 -8.92
CA TYR A 137 -1.45 -30.22 -10.20
C TYR A 137 -0.10 -29.49 -10.30
N ILE A 138 0.45 -29.06 -9.16
CA ILE A 138 1.75 -28.39 -9.07
C ILE A 138 2.61 -28.99 -7.95
N THR A 139 3.92 -29.00 -8.15
CA THR A 139 4.87 -29.48 -7.14
C THR A 139 5.10 -28.44 -6.06
N LEU A 140 5.56 -28.88 -4.89
CA LEU A 140 5.95 -28.01 -3.77
C LEU A 140 6.94 -26.90 -4.18
N HIS A 141 7.84 -27.20 -5.12
CA HIS A 141 8.76 -26.21 -5.67
C HIS A 141 8.04 -25.15 -6.50
N LYS A 142 7.09 -25.53 -7.36
CA LYS A 142 6.24 -24.58 -8.10
C LYS A 142 5.37 -23.75 -7.17
N THR A 143 4.84 -24.35 -6.10
CA THR A 143 4.09 -23.64 -5.05
C THR A 143 4.95 -22.58 -4.36
N SER A 144 6.19 -22.91 -4.01
CA SER A 144 7.17 -21.96 -3.46
C SER A 144 7.41 -20.82 -4.44
N LEU A 145 7.67 -21.13 -5.73
CA LEU A 145 7.92 -20.15 -6.78
C LEU A 145 6.73 -19.18 -6.97
N TYR A 146 5.50 -19.69 -7.04
CA TYR A 146 4.28 -18.88 -7.21
C TYR A 146 3.93 -18.01 -6.00
N LEU A 147 4.54 -18.28 -4.85
CA LEU A 147 4.37 -17.53 -3.61
C LEU A 147 5.66 -16.77 -3.24
N ASP A 148 6.42 -16.30 -4.24
CA ASP A 148 7.64 -15.50 -4.10
C ASP A 148 8.85 -16.25 -3.51
N ASN A 149 9.09 -17.48 -3.98
CA ASN A 149 10.21 -18.30 -3.52
C ASN A 149 10.29 -18.49 -2.00
N ILE A 150 9.14 -18.49 -1.31
CA ILE A 150 9.10 -18.72 0.13
C ILE A 150 9.65 -20.11 0.47
N LYS A 151 10.36 -20.21 1.60
CA LYS A 151 10.93 -21.49 2.06
C LYS A 151 9.84 -22.55 2.18
N VAL A 152 10.17 -23.79 1.81
CA VAL A 152 9.26 -24.95 1.86
C VAL A 152 8.56 -25.11 3.21
N ASN A 153 9.27 -24.96 4.32
CA ASN A 153 8.68 -25.05 5.67
C ASN A 153 7.63 -23.95 5.93
N THR A 154 7.78 -22.79 5.28
CA THR A 154 6.80 -21.70 5.33
C THR A 154 5.57 -22.04 4.49
N VAL A 155 5.75 -22.66 3.32
CA VAL A 155 4.64 -23.17 2.49
C VAL A 155 3.77 -24.12 3.29
N ASN A 156 4.36 -25.11 3.98
CA ASN A 156 3.60 -26.08 4.78
C ASN A 156 2.79 -25.41 5.91
N LYS A 157 3.36 -24.41 6.59
CA LYS A 157 2.65 -23.64 7.62
C LYS A 157 1.49 -22.84 7.03
N LEU A 158 1.67 -22.29 5.83
CA LEU A 158 0.64 -21.55 5.12
C LEU A 158 -0.49 -22.47 4.65
N VAL A 159 -0.16 -23.64 4.10
CA VAL A 159 -1.14 -24.67 3.71
C VAL A 159 -2.01 -25.06 4.91
N ASN A 160 -1.40 -25.40 6.04
CA ASN A 160 -2.13 -25.74 7.27
C ASN A 160 -3.03 -24.60 7.75
N TYR A 161 -2.57 -23.36 7.64
CA TYR A 161 -3.37 -22.20 8.03
C TYR A 161 -4.58 -22.00 7.10
N VAL A 162 -4.40 -22.11 5.79
CA VAL A 162 -5.47 -21.88 4.80
C VAL A 162 -6.51 -23.00 4.81
N ILE A 163 -6.13 -24.24 5.09
CA ILE A 163 -7.07 -25.37 5.25
C ILE A 163 -7.96 -25.19 6.48
N GLN A 164 -7.50 -24.44 7.50
CA GLN A 164 -8.24 -24.17 8.74
C GLN A 164 -9.16 -22.93 8.67
N LEU A 165 -9.11 -22.17 7.58
CA LEU A 165 -9.95 -20.97 7.34
C LEU A 165 -11.25 -21.35 6.65
#